data_AF-A0A8B4Q9H4-F1
#
_entry.id   AF-A0A8B4Q9H4-F1
#
_cell.length_a   1.000
_cell.length_b   1.000
_cell.length_c   1.000
_cell.angle_alpha   90.00
_cell.angle_beta   90.00
_cell.angle_gamma   90.00
#
_symmetry.space_group_name_H-M   'P 1'
#
loop_
_entity.id
_entity.type
_entity.pdbx_description
1 polymer ?
#
loop_
_entity_poly.entity_id
_entity_poly.type
_entity_poly.pdbx_seq_one_letter_code
_entity_poly.pdbx_strand_id
1 'polypeptide(L)' 'MIQNERIIDEYYKMLVEKNSKYEGIFFVGVKTTGIFCRPTCPAKKPKKENCEFFQTAKEATLASYRPCKRCQPVNYSPLS' A
#
# COMPACT_ATOMS: atom_id res chain seq x y z
N MET A 1 8.26 -7.25 4.47
CA MET A 1 6.78 -7.40 4.51
C MET A 1 6.31 -7.34 5.95
N ILE A 2 5.17 -6.71 6.21
CA ILE A 2 4.65 -6.56 7.58
C ILE A 2 3.86 -7.82 7.97
N GLN A 3 4.24 -8.46 9.07
CA GLN A 3 3.58 -9.67 9.59
C GLN A 3 2.78 -9.45 10.89
N ASN A 4 2.87 -8.26 11.49
CA ASN A 4 2.17 -7.95 12.73
C ASN A 4 0.67 -7.69 12.47
N GLU A 5 -0.19 -8.55 13.01
CA GLU A 5 -1.64 -8.49 12.78
C GLU A 5 -2.29 -7.18 13.25
N ARG A 6 -1.86 -6.61 14.38
CA ARG A 6 -2.38 -5.31 14.86
C ARG A 6 -2.06 -4.19 13.89
N ILE A 7 -0.83 -4.16 13.38
CA ILE A 7 -0.40 -3.17 12.38
C ILE A 7 -1.14 -3.35 11.06
N ILE A 8 -1.35 -4.60 10.63
CA ILE A 8 -2.11 -4.92 9.42
C ILE A 8 -3.56 -4.41 9.53
N ASP A 9 -4.20 -4.60 10.69
CA ASP A 9 -5.56 -4.11 10.91
C ASP A 9 -5.62 -2.58 10.87
N GLU A 10 -4.70 -1.91 11.56
CA GLU A 10 -4.58 -0.45 11.53
C GLU A 10 -4.36 0.08 10.11
N TYR A 11 -3.39 -0.48 9.38
CA TYR A 11 -3.08 -0.03 8.02
C TYR A 11 -4.21 -0.30 7.05
N TYR A 12 -4.94 -1.42 7.23
CA TYR A 12 -6.14 -1.67 6.46
C TYR A 12 -7.24 -0.65 6.74
N LYS A 13 -7.46 -0.30 8.01
CA LYS A 13 -8.41 0.75 8.38
C LYS A 13 -8.03 2.08 7.72
N MET A 14 -6.77 2.50 7.84
CA MET A 14 -6.27 3.75 7.25
C MET A 14 -6.33 3.75 5.72
N LEU A 15 -6.10 2.59 5.10
CA LEU A 15 -6.25 2.39 3.66
C LEU A 15 -7.71 2.60 3.22
N VAL A 16 -8.67 2.07 3.97
CA VAL A 16 -10.11 2.25 3.70
C VAL A 16 -10.52 3.71 3.89
N GLU A 17 -10.05 4.34 4.98
CA GLU A 17 -10.29 5.76 5.28
C GLU A 17 -9.55 6.73 4.35
N LYS A 18 -8.62 6.24 3.51
CA LYS A 18 -7.75 7.05 2.63
C LYS A 18 -6.98 8.12 3.43
N ASN A 19 -6.52 7.78 4.62
CA ASN A 19 -5.87 8.72 5.51
C ASN A 19 -4.50 9.15 4.94
N SER A 20 -4.36 10.43 4.57
CA SER A 20 -3.12 10.99 4.00
C SER A 20 -1.97 11.04 4.99
N LYS A 21 -2.22 10.96 6.31
CA LYS A 21 -1.15 10.89 7.32
C LYS A 21 -0.28 9.65 7.19
N TYR A 22 -0.81 8.60 6.57
CA TYR A 22 -0.09 7.34 6.34
C TYR A 22 0.59 7.29 4.97
N GLU A 23 0.52 8.37 4.19
CA GLU A 23 1.22 8.47 2.92
C GLU A 23 2.74 8.36 3.16
N GLY A 24 3.39 7.39 2.49
CA GLY A 24 4.81 7.10 2.70
C GLY A 24 5.12 6.24 3.94
N ILE A 25 4.16 6.02 4.85
CA ILE A 25 4.32 5.13 6.02
C ILE A 25 4.21 3.67 5.60
N PHE A 26 3.28 3.36 4.70
CA PHE A 26 3.13 2.02 4.16
C PHE A 26 2.65 2.01 2.71
N PHE A 27 2.84 0.85 2.08
CA PHE A 27 2.33 0.50 0.76
C PHE A 27 1.48 -0.76 0.89
N VAL A 28 0.39 -0.82 0.13
CA VAL A 28 -0.47 -2.02 0.07
C VAL A 28 -0.26 -2.74 -1.26
N GLY A 29 0.22 -3.98 -1.22
CA GLY A 29 0.17 -4.91 -2.34
C GLY A 29 -1.18 -5.64 -2.38
N VAL A 30 -1.75 -5.73 -3.57
CA VAL A 30 -3.03 -6.40 -3.81
C VAL A 30 -2.77 -7.72 -4.50
N LYS A 31 -2.95 -8.83 -3.78
CA LYS A 31 -2.60 -10.19 -4.25
C LYS A 31 -3.30 -10.55 -5.56
N THR A 32 -4.56 -10.15 -5.69
CA THR A 32 -5.40 -10.48 -6.85
C THR A 32 -4.95 -9.81 -8.15
N THR A 33 -4.28 -8.66 -8.08
CA THR A 33 -3.83 -7.91 -9.27
C THR A 33 -2.32 -7.89 -9.42
N GLY A 34 -1.57 -8.26 -8.38
CA GLY A 34 -0.12 -8.11 -8.32
C GLY A 34 0.31 -6.65 -8.42
N ILE A 35 -0.50 -5.72 -7.91
CA ILE A 35 -0.23 -4.27 -7.94
C ILE A 35 -0.09 -3.76 -6.51
N PHE A 36 0.90 -2.90 -6.26
CA PHE A 36 0.98 -2.15 -5.00
C PHE A 36 0.62 -0.68 -5.17
N CYS A 37 -0.01 -0.12 -4.14
CA CYS A 37 -0.60 1.21 -4.08
C CYS A 37 -0.19 1.95 -2.80
N ARG A 38 -0.35 3.28 -2.82
CA ARG A 38 -0.31 4.14 -1.63
C ARG A 38 -1.66 4.16 -0.89
N PRO A 39 -1.72 4.49 0.41
CA PRO A 39 -2.95 4.46 1.20
C PRO A 39 -4.06 5.38 0.68
N THR A 40 -3.72 6.52 0.09
CA THR A 40 -4.69 7.47 -0.48
C THR A 40 -5.18 7.11 -1.88
N CYS A 41 -4.74 5.98 -2.45
CA CYS A 41 -5.06 5.61 -3.83
C CYS A 41 -6.58 5.67 -4.08
N PRO A 42 -7.03 6.36 -5.15
CA PRO A 42 -8.46 6.54 -5.45
C PRO A 42 -9.12 5.26 -5.98
N ALA A 43 -8.33 4.21 -6.28
CA ALA A 43 -8.86 2.94 -6.74
C ALA A 43 -9.80 2.29 -5.71
N LYS A 44 -10.69 1.41 -6.19
CA LYS A 44 -11.57 0.62 -5.33
C LYS A 44 -10.72 -0.17 -4.33
N LYS A 45 -11.07 -0.06 -3.05
CA LYS A 45 -10.32 -0.71 -1.97
C LYS A 45 -10.56 -2.22 -2.01
N PRO A 46 -9.50 -3.04 -2.05
CA PRO A 46 -9.62 -4.48 -2.01
C PRO A 46 -10.03 -4.95 -0.61
N LYS A 47 -10.50 -6.19 -0.50
CA LYS A 47 -10.75 -6.84 0.80
C LYS A 47 -9.43 -7.06 1.54
N LYS A 48 -9.46 -6.97 2.88
CA LYS A 48 -8.28 -7.17 3.77
C LYS A 48 -7.49 -8.45 3.46
N GLU A 49 -8.18 -9.53 3.15
CA GLU A 49 -7.57 -10.85 2.83
C GLU A 49 -6.66 -10.81 1.60
N ASN A 50 -6.95 -9.90 0.67
CA ASN A 50 -6.19 -9.68 -0.56
C ASN A 50 -5.14 -8.57 -0.42
N CYS A 51 -5.00 -7.98 0.77
CA CYS A 51 -4.02 -6.94 1.06
C CYS A 51 -2.79 -7.54 1.72
N GLU A 52 -1.63 -7.12 1.27
CA GLU A 52 -0.35 -7.25 1.96
C GLU A 52 0.25 -5.87 2.17
N PHE A 53 0.89 -5.66 3.30
CA PHE A 53 1.44 -4.35 3.66
C PHE A 53 2.97 -4.38 3.68
N PHE A 54 3.57 -3.32 3.16
CA PHE A 54 5.02 -3.14 3.02
C PHE A 54 5.41 -1.77 3.56
N GLN A 55 6.58 -1.65 4.20
CA GLN A 55 7.07 -0.34 4.67
C GLN A 55 7.61 0.48 3.50
N THR A 56 8.21 -0.18 2.52
CA THR A 56 8.82 0.52 1.37
C THR A 56 8.30 0.00 0.03
N ALA A 57 8.30 0.88 -0.98
CA ALA A 57 8.01 0.49 -2.37
C ALA A 57 9.00 -0.56 -2.89
N LYS A 58 10.25 -0.53 -2.39
CA LYS A 58 11.29 -1.52 -2.72
C LYS A 58 10.90 -2.91 -2.25
N GLU A 59 10.44 -3.06 -1.01
CA GLU A 59 9.95 -4.35 -0.51
C GLU A 59 8.77 -4.88 -1.33
N ALA A 60 7.81 -4.02 -1.68
CA ALA A 60 6.68 -4.42 -2.51
C ALA A 60 7.15 -4.91 -3.91
N THR A 61 8.14 -4.22 -4.48
CA THR A 61 8.74 -4.62 -5.76
C THR A 61 9.50 -5.94 -5.66
N LEU A 62 10.26 -6.16 -4.59
CA LEU A 62 10.94 -7.43 -4.31
C LEU A 62 9.95 -8.58 -4.11
N ALA A 63 8.78 -8.29 -3.55
CA ALA A 63 7.66 -9.23 -3.44
C ALA A 63 6.88 -9.42 -4.76
N SER A 64 7.44 -9.03 -5.90
CA SER A 64 6.86 -9.16 -7.24
C SER A 64 5.57 -8.36 -7.50
N TYR A 65 5.29 -7.33 -6.69
CA TYR A 65 4.20 -6.40 -6.98
C TYR A 65 4.66 -5.29 -7.91
N ARG A 66 3.80 -4.93 -8.87
CA ARG A 66 4.03 -3.83 -9.80
C ARG A 66 3.46 -2.52 -9.25
N PRO A 67 4.10 -1.37 -9.48
CA PRO A 67 3.58 -0.10 -9.02
C PRO A 67 2.26 0.24 -9.71
N CYS A 68 1.30 0.76 -8.96
CA CYS A 68 0.04 1.24 -9.51
C CYS A 68 0.26 2.43 -10.44
N LYS A 69 -0.25 2.34 -11.67
CA LYS A 69 -0.18 3.44 -12.65
C LYS A 69 -1.00 4.67 -12.28
N ARG A 70 -2.01 4.53 -11.41
CA ARG A 70 -2.89 5.65 -11.00
C ARG A 70 -2.26 6.50 -9.90
N CYS A 71 -1.82 5.85 -8.81
CA CYS A 71 -1.24 6.57 -7.68
C CYS A 71 0.28 6.69 -7.73
N GLN A 72 0.92 6.09 -8.75
CA GLN A 72 2.36 6.17 -9.04
C GLN A 72 3.22 6.19 -7.77
N PRO A 73 3.17 5.14 -6.94
CA PRO A 73 3.75 5.14 -5.60
C PRO A 73 5.28 5.29 -5.60
N VAL A 74 5.93 5.01 -6.73
CA VAL A 74 7.38 5.16 -6.95
C VAL A 74 7.82 6.59 -7.26
N ASN A 75 6.90 7.45 -7.71
CA ASN A 75 7.18 8.86 -8.01
C ASN A 75 6.90 9.78 -6.81
N TYR A 76 6.51 9.22 -5.67
CA TYR A 76 6.32 9.99 -4.45
C TYR A 76 7.69 10.24 -3.80
N SER A 77 8.31 11.37 -4.15
CA SER A 77 9.45 11.90 -3.41
C SER A 77 8.91 12.66 -2.19
N PRO A 78 9.24 12.27 -0.94
CA PRO A 78 8.88 13.05 0.25
C PRO A 78 9.69 14.35 0.38
N LEU A 79 10.51 14.71 -0.62
CA LEU A 79 11.32 15.93 -0.68
C LEU A 79 10.90 16.73 -1.91
N SER A 80 9.94 17.64 -1.72
CA SER A 80 9.68 18.81 -2.57
C SER A 80 9.13 19.90 -1.66
#